data_AF-A0A1F4E0Y0-F1
#
_entry.id   AF-A0A1F4E0Y0-F1
#
_cell.length_a   1.000
_cell.length_b   1.000
_cell.length_c   1.000
_cell.angle_alpha   90.00
_cell.angle_beta   90.00
_cell.angle_gamma   90.00
#
_symmetry.space_group_name_H-M   'P 1'
#
loop_
_entity.id
_entity.type
_entity.pdbx_description
1 polymer ?
#
loop_
_entity_poly.entity_id
_entity_poly.type
_entity_poly.pdbx_seq_one_letter_code
_entity_poly.pdbx_strand_id
1 'polypeptide(L)'
;MRELNYELKQLCLRNRDGSFATQYARERILTMIANQLREMGFKDMRATSLKPKHVQALVERWKAEGLSAGTIKNRMTELRWWAEKIAKQNVIFKDNDQYGIAKRKYVTNVSKSRDLTDGDLAKITDPYTALSLRLQAAFGLRREASIKIRPARADKGDRLALKASWTKGGRAREIPIRNAEQRQLLDEAKQFARRGSLIPKTMTYKQQMNRFKAQCMAAGIQHVHGHRHQYAQQRYQELTGRACPAQGGQTWKQLSREQRQVDREARLTISAELGHFRIDIVAQYIGR
;
A
#
# COMPACT_ATOMS: atom_id res chain seq x y z
N MET A 1 29.62 12.73 1.89
CA MET A 1 28.25 13.02 1.37
C MET A 1 28.37 14.29 0.55
N ARG A 2 27.84 14.35 -0.68
CA ARG A 2 27.99 15.52 -1.56
C ARG A 2 27.12 16.69 -1.07
N GLU A 3 27.48 17.92 -1.41
CA GLU A 3 26.80 19.15 -0.93
C GLU A 3 25.29 19.13 -1.12
N LEU A 4 24.78 18.95 -2.34
CA LEU A 4 23.33 18.89 -2.58
C LEU A 4 22.66 17.77 -1.77
N ASN A 5 23.24 16.57 -1.71
CA ASN A 5 22.69 15.47 -0.92
C ASN A 5 22.63 15.81 0.57
N TYR A 6 23.67 16.46 1.08
CA TYR A 6 23.74 16.90 2.47
C TYR A 6 22.67 17.95 2.76
N GLU A 7 22.55 18.99 1.94
CA GLU A 7 21.55 20.04 2.14
C GLU A 7 20.12 19.52 2.02
N LEU A 8 19.83 18.63 1.07
CA LEU A 8 18.50 18.01 0.97
C LEU A 8 18.19 17.11 2.18
N LYS A 9 19.20 16.41 2.71
CA LYS A 9 19.04 15.65 3.96
C LYS A 9 18.75 16.58 5.13
N GLN A 10 19.48 17.69 5.28
CA GLN A 10 19.20 18.69 6.31
C GLN A 10 17.80 19.30 6.16
N LEU A 11 17.36 19.54 4.92
CA LEU A 11 16.02 20.04 4.63
C LEU A 11 14.95 19.06 5.13
N CYS A 12 15.12 17.75 4.90
CA CYS A 12 14.24 16.70 5.43
C CYS A 12 14.24 16.65 6.97
N LEU A 13 15.40 16.79 7.60
CA LEU A 13 15.50 16.74 9.08
C LEU A 13 14.81 17.92 9.75
N ARG A 14 14.86 19.11 9.12
CA ARG A 14 14.20 20.33 9.58
C ARG A 14 12.69 20.34 9.31
N ASN A 15 12.24 19.62 8.28
CA ASN A 15 10.83 19.60 7.84
C ASN A 15 10.24 18.18 7.94
N ARG A 16 9.71 17.83 9.12
CA ARG A 16 9.21 16.48 9.45
C ARG A 16 7.77 16.24 8.97
N ASP A 17 7.47 16.61 7.72
CA ASP A 17 6.13 16.52 7.16
C ASP A 17 5.73 15.07 6.84
N GLY A 18 4.61 14.63 7.42
CA GLY A 18 4.03 13.30 7.19
C GLY A 18 4.60 12.22 8.11
N SER A 19 4.22 10.96 7.86
CA SER A 19 4.66 9.82 8.69
C SER A 19 6.18 9.58 8.61
N PHE A 20 6.76 8.90 9.60
CA PHE A 20 8.17 8.49 9.56
C PHE A 20 8.54 7.74 8.26
N ALA A 21 7.64 6.90 7.74
CA ALA A 21 7.85 6.20 6.48
C ALA A 21 7.86 7.16 5.27
N THR A 22 7.01 8.18 5.28
CA THR A 22 6.97 9.24 4.26
C THR A 22 8.25 10.06 4.29
N GLN A 23 8.69 10.49 5.46
CA GLN A 23 9.94 11.25 5.64
C GLN A 23 11.15 10.45 5.15
N TYR A 24 11.24 9.18 5.54
CA TYR A 24 12.31 8.28 5.08
C TYR A 24 12.28 8.06 3.56
N ALA A 25 11.10 7.87 2.96
CA ALA A 25 10.97 7.71 1.53
C ALA A 25 11.39 8.98 0.77
N ARG A 26 11.00 10.15 1.26
CA ARG A 26 11.38 11.45 0.72
C ARG A 26 12.89 11.66 0.72
N GLU A 27 13.56 11.43 1.86
CA GLU A 27 15.02 11.57 1.96
C GLU A 27 15.73 10.69 0.91
N ARG A 28 15.27 9.44 0.74
CA ARG A 28 15.84 8.53 -0.25
C ARG A 28 15.61 9.01 -1.68
N ILE A 29 14.41 9.48 -2.00
CA ILE A 29 14.07 9.98 -3.33
C ILE A 29 14.88 11.25 -3.64
N LEU A 30 15.00 12.19 -2.70
CA LEU A 30 15.78 13.41 -2.88
C LEU A 30 17.29 13.13 -2.99
N THR A 31 17.81 12.17 -2.22
CA THR A 31 19.19 11.70 -2.35
C THR A 31 19.46 11.11 -3.74
N MET A 32 18.54 10.28 -4.24
CA MET A 32 18.62 9.72 -5.60
C MET A 32 18.56 10.83 -6.66
N ILE A 33 17.63 11.79 -6.52
CA ILE A 33 17.53 12.95 -7.43
C ILE A 33 18.83 13.75 -7.46
N ALA A 34 19.44 14.03 -6.31
CA ALA A 34 20.70 14.76 -6.25
C ALA A 34 21.84 14.02 -6.99
N ASN A 35 21.91 12.69 -6.86
CA ASN A 35 22.87 11.89 -7.61
C ASN A 35 22.59 11.95 -9.12
N GLN A 36 21.33 11.81 -9.53
CA GLN A 36 20.95 11.85 -10.93
C GLN A 36 21.22 13.20 -11.59
N LEU A 37 21.00 14.32 -10.88
CA LEU A 37 21.34 15.66 -11.37
C LEU A 37 22.84 15.79 -11.64
N ARG A 38 23.68 15.27 -10.73
CA ARG A 38 25.13 15.27 -10.91
C ARG A 38 25.58 14.41 -12.08
N GLU A 39 25.00 13.21 -12.23
CA GLU A 39 25.27 12.30 -13.35
C GLU A 39 24.95 12.95 -14.70
N MET A 40 23.91 13.78 -14.76
CA MET A 40 23.55 14.56 -15.95
C MET A 40 24.39 15.84 -16.13
N GLY A 41 25.44 16.04 -15.32
CA GLY A 41 26.36 17.17 -15.46
C GLY A 41 25.97 18.44 -14.70
N PHE A 42 24.88 18.43 -13.92
CA PHE A 42 24.55 19.57 -13.06
C PHE A 42 25.44 19.55 -11.81
N LYS A 43 26.58 20.24 -11.90
CA LYS A 43 27.59 20.35 -10.85
C LYS A 43 27.28 21.51 -9.88
N ASP A 44 27.86 21.41 -8.68
CA ASP A 44 27.89 22.47 -7.66
C ASP A 44 26.52 23.05 -7.28
N MET A 45 25.51 22.20 -7.34
CA MET A 45 24.15 22.55 -6.93
C MET A 45 24.03 22.65 -5.41
N ARG A 46 23.27 23.66 -4.98
CA ARG A 46 22.73 23.82 -3.64
C ARG A 46 21.24 23.47 -3.64
N ALA A 47 20.63 23.25 -2.48
CA ALA A 47 19.20 23.05 -2.35
C ALA A 47 18.39 24.21 -2.96
N THR A 48 18.91 25.43 -2.93
CA THR A 48 18.27 26.61 -3.54
C THR A 48 18.48 26.72 -5.06
N SER A 49 19.31 25.87 -5.67
CA SER A 49 19.66 25.94 -7.09
C SER A 49 18.62 25.32 -8.03
N LEU A 50 17.51 24.76 -7.52
CA LEU A 50 16.47 24.14 -8.35
C LEU A 50 15.89 25.15 -9.37
N LYS A 51 15.81 24.74 -10.63
CA LYS A 51 15.36 25.53 -11.79
C LYS A 51 14.55 24.64 -12.73
N PRO A 52 13.70 25.20 -13.63
CA PRO A 52 12.87 24.41 -14.55
C PRO A 52 13.66 23.39 -15.38
N LYS A 53 14.86 23.77 -15.87
CA LYS A 53 15.73 22.87 -16.66
C LYS A 53 16.14 21.59 -15.91
N HIS A 54 16.32 21.65 -14.60
CA HIS A 54 16.68 20.49 -13.78
C HIS A 54 15.51 19.50 -13.68
N VAL A 55 14.30 20.04 -13.53
CA VAL A 55 13.06 19.24 -13.46
C VAL A 55 12.77 18.60 -14.80
N GLN A 56 12.91 19.36 -15.89
CA GLN A 56 12.74 18.85 -17.25
C GLN A 56 13.70 17.69 -17.54
N ALA A 57 15.00 17.89 -17.31
CA ALA A 57 16.03 16.86 -17.54
C ALA A 57 15.77 15.59 -16.70
N LEU A 58 15.35 15.74 -15.43
CA LEU A 58 14.99 14.59 -14.59
C LEU A 58 13.80 13.82 -15.16
N VAL A 59 12.73 14.52 -15.59
CA VAL A 59 11.56 13.85 -16.16
C VAL A 59 11.90 13.16 -17.47
N GLU A 60 12.67 13.81 -18.36
CA GLU A 60 13.13 13.22 -19.61
C GLU A 60 13.96 11.96 -19.37
N ARG A 61 14.92 12.03 -18.45
CA ARG A 61 15.70 10.86 -18.02
C ARG A 61 14.80 9.73 -17.53
N TRP A 62 13.84 10.01 -16.64
CA TRP A 62 12.96 8.99 -16.10
C TRP A 62 12.05 8.35 -17.14
N LYS A 63 11.64 9.11 -18.16
CA LYS A 63 10.92 8.59 -19.31
C LYS A 63 11.81 7.70 -20.17
N ALA A 64 13.04 8.13 -20.45
CA ALA A 64 14.03 7.34 -21.20
C ALA A 64 14.40 6.03 -20.47
N GLU A 65 14.44 6.06 -19.14
CA GLU A 65 14.61 4.87 -18.28
C GLU A 65 13.36 3.95 -18.25
N GLY A 66 12.28 4.28 -18.96
CA GLY A 66 11.06 3.47 -19.02
C GLY A 66 10.27 3.39 -17.71
N LEU A 67 10.44 4.37 -16.80
CA LEU A 67 9.78 4.32 -15.50
C LEU A 67 8.27 4.50 -15.61
N SER A 68 7.53 3.76 -14.78
CA SER A 68 6.07 3.89 -14.73
C SER A 68 5.64 5.33 -14.39
N ALA A 69 4.52 5.77 -14.95
CA ALA A 69 3.87 7.04 -14.57
C ALA A 69 3.61 7.13 -13.05
N GLY A 70 3.43 5.98 -12.40
CA GLY A 70 3.43 5.82 -10.95
C GLY A 70 4.68 6.41 -10.30
N THR A 71 5.81 5.83 -10.65
CA THR A 71 7.13 6.20 -10.12
C THR A 71 7.47 7.66 -10.41
N ILE A 72 7.25 8.13 -11.64
CA ILE A 72 7.54 9.52 -12.02
C ILE A 72 6.72 10.50 -11.18
N LYS A 73 5.41 10.27 -11.01
CA LYS A 73 4.55 11.15 -10.18
C LYS A 73 4.95 11.17 -8.71
N ASN A 74 5.45 10.06 -8.16
CA ASN A 74 5.97 10.04 -6.80
C ASN A 74 7.24 10.90 -6.68
N ARG A 75 8.17 10.80 -7.64
CA ARG A 75 9.38 11.64 -7.68
C ARG A 75 9.03 13.12 -7.86
N MET A 76 8.05 13.44 -8.73
CA MET A 76 7.53 14.79 -8.90
C MET A 76 6.88 15.35 -7.63
N THR A 77 6.30 14.50 -6.78
CA THR A 77 5.75 14.92 -5.48
C THR A 77 6.87 15.43 -4.57
N GLU A 78 7.97 14.68 -4.48
CA GLU A 78 9.12 15.10 -3.66
C GLU A 78 9.86 16.30 -4.26
N LEU A 79 9.91 16.44 -5.59
CA LEU A 79 10.43 17.65 -6.24
C LEU A 79 9.59 18.89 -5.90
N ARG A 80 8.26 18.78 -5.93
CA ARG A 80 7.36 19.88 -5.54
C ARG A 80 7.50 20.23 -4.06
N TRP A 81 7.62 19.21 -3.19
CA TRP A 81 7.93 19.44 -1.78
C TRP A 81 9.26 20.16 -1.61
N TRP A 82 10.32 19.76 -2.33
CA TRP A 82 11.60 20.45 -2.28
C TRP A 82 11.46 21.91 -2.75
N ALA A 83 10.78 22.15 -3.87
CA ALA A 83 10.52 23.51 -4.38
C ALA A 83 9.73 24.37 -3.39
N GLU A 84 8.74 23.80 -2.70
CA GLU A 84 7.99 24.48 -1.63
C GLU A 84 8.91 24.91 -0.49
N LYS A 85 9.76 24.01 0.02
CA LYS A 85 10.63 24.29 1.17
C LYS A 85 11.73 25.32 0.89
N ILE A 86 12.00 25.62 -0.36
CA ILE A 86 12.94 26.69 -0.77
C ILE A 86 12.21 27.91 -1.36
N ALA A 87 10.88 27.99 -1.23
CA ALA A 87 10.04 29.06 -1.77
C ALA A 87 10.21 29.31 -3.28
N LYS A 88 10.38 28.23 -4.06
CA LYS A 88 10.53 28.27 -5.53
C LYS A 88 9.49 27.40 -6.24
N GLN A 89 8.25 27.39 -5.79
CA GLN A 89 7.18 26.56 -6.35
C GLN A 89 6.99 26.79 -7.86
N ASN A 90 7.20 28.02 -8.34
CA ASN A 90 7.06 28.40 -9.75
C ASN A 90 8.11 27.77 -10.69
N VAL A 91 9.15 27.10 -10.17
CA VAL A 91 10.12 26.37 -11.01
C VAL A 91 9.61 25.01 -11.48
N ILE A 92 8.44 24.58 -10.98
CA ILE A 92 7.80 23.34 -11.35
C ILE A 92 6.38 23.63 -11.84
N PHE A 93 6.02 23.07 -12.99
CA PHE A 93 4.66 23.11 -13.48
C PHE A 93 3.68 22.47 -12.49
N LYS A 94 2.51 23.10 -12.31
CA LYS A 94 1.46 22.61 -11.42
C LYS A 94 0.95 21.26 -11.88
N ASP A 95 0.74 21.09 -13.18
CA ASP A 95 0.26 19.84 -13.77
C ASP A 95 1.42 18.96 -14.26
N ASN A 96 1.28 17.64 -14.07
CA ASN A 96 2.18 16.66 -14.65
C ASN A 96 1.97 16.49 -16.17
N ASP A 97 0.79 16.86 -16.69
CA ASP A 97 0.48 16.79 -18.12
C ASP A 97 1.38 17.74 -18.94
N GLN A 98 1.82 18.87 -18.35
CA GLN A 98 2.80 19.80 -18.96
C GLN A 98 4.19 19.18 -19.15
N TYR A 99 4.51 18.15 -18.37
CA TYR A 99 5.71 17.34 -18.56
C TYR A 99 5.44 16.09 -19.40
N GLY A 100 4.25 15.93 -19.99
CA GLY A 100 3.84 14.74 -20.74
C GLY A 100 3.87 13.45 -19.92
N ILE A 101 3.60 13.51 -18.61
CA ILE A 101 3.59 12.34 -17.74
C ILE A 101 2.19 11.71 -17.75
N ALA A 102 2.09 10.49 -18.28
CA ALA A 102 0.81 9.81 -18.47
C ALA A 102 -0.08 9.75 -17.20
N LYS A 103 -1.40 9.76 -17.41
CA LYS A 103 -2.40 9.55 -16.34
C LYS A 103 -2.29 8.12 -15.81
N ARG A 104 -2.45 7.95 -14.49
CA ARG A 104 -2.40 6.62 -13.86
C ARG A 104 -3.71 5.90 -14.16
N LYS A 105 -3.63 4.71 -14.75
CA LYS A 105 -4.76 3.79 -14.85
C LYS A 105 -4.84 2.97 -13.56
N TYR A 106 -5.74 3.36 -12.66
CA TYR A 106 -5.90 2.71 -11.34
C TYR A 106 -6.73 1.43 -11.42
N VAL A 107 -7.72 1.38 -12.29
CA VAL A 107 -8.62 0.23 -12.49
C VAL A 107 -8.32 -0.39 -13.84
N THR A 108 -7.85 -1.64 -13.84
CA THR A 108 -7.48 -2.38 -15.05
C THR A 108 -8.46 -3.49 -15.40
N ASN A 109 -9.41 -3.83 -14.51
CA ASN A 109 -10.26 -5.01 -14.61
C ASN A 109 -9.48 -6.33 -14.80
N VAL A 110 -8.23 -6.35 -14.36
CA VAL A 110 -7.38 -7.54 -14.32
C VAL A 110 -7.14 -7.90 -12.86
N SER A 111 -7.41 -9.15 -12.50
CA SER A 111 -7.19 -9.62 -11.13
C SER A 111 -5.71 -9.53 -10.76
N LYS A 112 -5.46 -9.01 -9.56
CA LYS A 112 -4.16 -9.08 -8.88
C LYS A 112 -4.25 -9.97 -7.65
N SER A 113 -5.27 -10.83 -7.60
CA SER A 113 -5.47 -11.73 -6.48
C SER A 113 -4.39 -12.78 -6.44
N ARG A 114 -4.16 -13.28 -5.23
CA ARG A 114 -3.22 -14.35 -4.96
C ARG A 114 -3.81 -15.19 -3.83
N ASP A 115 -3.94 -16.48 -4.08
CA ASP A 115 -4.26 -17.45 -3.03
C ASP A 115 -3.03 -17.72 -2.16
N LEU A 116 -3.28 -17.98 -0.88
CA LEU A 116 -2.26 -18.47 0.04
C LEU A 116 -2.41 -19.98 0.10
N THR A 117 -1.47 -20.71 -0.50
CA THR A 117 -1.53 -22.18 -0.58
C THR A 117 -0.86 -22.85 0.62
N ASP A 118 -1.15 -24.12 0.86
CA ASP A 118 -0.45 -24.90 1.88
C ASP A 118 1.05 -25.04 1.55
N GLY A 119 1.39 -25.11 0.26
CA GLY A 119 2.79 -25.11 -0.20
C GLY A 119 3.52 -23.79 0.06
N ASP A 120 2.83 -22.65 0.03
CA ASP A 120 3.38 -21.36 0.47
C ASP A 120 3.65 -21.40 1.98
N LEU A 121 2.68 -21.88 2.77
CA LEU A 121 2.77 -21.92 4.23
C LEU A 121 3.83 -22.91 4.74
N ALA A 122 3.98 -24.06 4.09
CA ALA A 122 4.99 -25.06 4.44
C ALA A 122 6.44 -24.52 4.37
N LYS A 123 6.67 -23.49 3.54
CA LYS A 123 7.98 -22.83 3.41
C LYS A 123 8.22 -21.72 4.44
N ILE A 124 7.19 -21.34 5.20
CA ILE A 124 7.28 -20.29 6.21
C ILE A 124 7.60 -20.93 7.57
N THR A 125 8.81 -20.67 8.06
CA THR A 125 9.28 -21.24 9.34
C THR A 125 8.97 -20.35 10.54
N ASP A 126 8.65 -19.07 10.33
CA ASP A 126 8.27 -18.15 11.40
C ASP A 126 6.75 -18.18 11.65
N PRO A 127 6.27 -18.72 12.80
CA PRO A 127 4.84 -18.84 13.08
C PRO A 127 4.12 -17.48 13.16
N TYR A 128 4.83 -16.42 13.57
CA TYR A 128 4.28 -15.06 13.55
C TYR A 128 3.97 -14.59 12.12
N THR A 129 4.84 -14.92 11.16
CA THR A 129 4.66 -14.63 9.74
C THR A 129 3.54 -15.48 9.14
N ALA A 130 3.49 -16.77 9.44
CA ALA A 130 2.44 -17.68 8.96
C ALA A 130 1.04 -17.20 9.39
N LEU A 131 0.84 -16.92 10.69
CA LEU A 131 -0.43 -16.37 11.19
C LEU A 131 -0.75 -15.00 10.58
N SER A 132 0.26 -14.14 10.40
CA SER A 132 0.07 -12.84 9.76
C SER A 132 -0.35 -12.96 8.29
N LEU A 133 0.11 -13.98 7.56
CA LEU A 133 -0.30 -14.25 6.17
C LEU A 133 -1.72 -14.82 6.13
N ARG A 134 -2.02 -15.82 6.98
CA ARG A 134 -3.36 -16.42 7.07
C ARG A 134 -4.43 -15.39 7.42
N LEU A 135 -4.15 -14.50 8.37
CA LEU A 135 -5.07 -13.38 8.68
C LEU A 135 -5.22 -12.38 7.54
N GLN A 136 -4.18 -12.17 6.71
CA GLN A 136 -4.31 -11.33 5.51
C GLN A 136 -5.22 -11.96 4.47
N ALA A 137 -5.12 -13.27 4.25
CA ALA A 137 -6.00 -14.00 3.34
C ALA A 137 -7.44 -14.05 3.86
N ALA A 138 -7.63 -14.45 5.11
CA ALA A 138 -8.94 -14.66 5.70
C ALA A 138 -9.76 -13.38 5.91
N PHE A 139 -9.12 -12.27 6.29
CA PHE A 139 -9.80 -11.01 6.62
C PHE A 139 -9.40 -9.83 5.72
N GLY A 140 -8.67 -10.10 4.63
CA GLY A 140 -8.19 -9.06 3.73
C GLY A 140 -7.31 -8.02 4.42
N LEU A 141 -6.58 -8.37 5.49
CA LEU A 141 -5.80 -7.38 6.25
C LEU A 141 -4.68 -6.77 5.41
N ARG A 142 -4.24 -5.56 5.77
CA ARG A 142 -2.95 -5.04 5.29
C ARG A 142 -1.84 -5.68 6.12
N ARG A 143 -0.68 -5.96 5.51
CA ARG A 143 0.53 -6.46 6.19
C ARG A 143 0.84 -5.79 7.53
N GLU A 144 0.78 -4.47 7.59
CA GLU A 144 1.02 -3.75 8.86
C GLU A 144 -0.03 -4.09 9.93
N ALA A 145 -1.31 -4.17 9.52
CA ALA A 145 -2.39 -4.47 10.43
C ALA A 145 -2.35 -5.93 10.91
N SER A 146 -2.00 -6.88 10.03
CA SER A 146 -1.87 -8.29 10.41
C SER A 146 -0.71 -8.54 11.37
N ILE A 147 0.40 -7.82 11.23
CA ILE A 147 1.53 -7.93 12.17
C ILE A 147 1.20 -7.25 13.52
N LYS A 148 0.58 -6.07 13.49
CA LYS A 148 0.26 -5.29 14.70
C LYS A 148 -0.96 -5.77 15.47
N ILE A 149 -1.81 -6.61 14.86
CA ILE A 149 -3.05 -7.08 15.47
C ILE A 149 -2.78 -7.73 16.82
N ARG A 150 -3.68 -7.49 17.77
CA ARG A 150 -3.74 -8.23 19.04
C ARG A 150 -5.00 -9.09 19.02
N PRO A 151 -4.92 -10.38 18.65
CA PRO A 151 -6.10 -11.20 18.36
C PRO A 151 -7.14 -11.19 19.48
N ALA A 152 -6.71 -11.36 20.74
CA ALA A 152 -7.63 -11.38 21.90
C ALA A 152 -8.36 -10.05 22.15
N ARG A 153 -7.84 -8.93 21.66
CA ARG A 153 -8.50 -7.62 21.75
C ARG A 153 -9.31 -7.28 20.50
N ALA A 154 -8.92 -7.83 19.36
CA ALA A 154 -9.56 -7.58 18.08
C ALA A 154 -10.85 -8.41 17.93
N ASP A 155 -10.88 -9.61 18.50
CA ASP A 155 -12.05 -10.48 18.50
C ASP A 155 -13.19 -9.89 19.34
N LYS A 156 -14.36 -9.75 18.72
CA LYS A 156 -15.60 -9.29 19.36
C LYS A 156 -16.72 -10.33 19.28
N GLY A 157 -16.38 -11.58 18.97
CA GLY A 157 -17.34 -12.68 18.84
C GLY A 157 -17.79 -12.85 17.38
N ASP A 158 -18.58 -11.89 16.88
CA ASP A 158 -19.16 -11.89 15.53
C ASP A 158 -18.30 -11.13 14.49
N ARG A 159 -17.29 -10.38 14.95
CA ARG A 159 -16.45 -9.53 14.11
C ARG A 159 -15.03 -9.35 14.66
N LEU A 160 -14.13 -8.94 13.76
CA LEU A 160 -12.77 -8.53 14.04
C LEU A 160 -12.67 -6.99 14.02
N ALA A 161 -12.50 -6.36 15.18
CA ALA A 161 -12.35 -4.92 15.34
C ALA A 161 -10.87 -4.49 15.32
N LEU A 162 -10.48 -3.71 14.32
CA LEU A 162 -9.12 -3.22 14.14
C LEU A 162 -8.99 -1.78 14.64
N LYS A 163 -8.11 -1.55 15.62
CA LYS A 163 -7.84 -0.20 16.13
C LYS A 163 -7.11 0.66 15.11
N ALA A 164 -7.40 1.96 15.13
CA ALA A 164 -6.72 2.99 14.33
C ALA A 164 -5.19 2.89 14.37
N SER A 165 -4.60 2.66 15.54
CA SER A 165 -3.15 2.53 15.74
C SER A 165 -2.51 1.35 15.00
N TRP A 166 -3.30 0.38 14.55
CA TRP A 166 -2.83 -0.80 13.82
C TRP A 166 -2.96 -0.64 12.31
N THR A 167 -3.70 0.37 11.85
CA THR A 167 -4.10 0.49 10.45
C THR A 167 -3.47 1.70 9.78
N LYS A 168 -3.27 1.58 8.47
CA LYS A 168 -2.78 2.69 7.65
C LYS A 168 -3.75 3.87 7.72
N GLY A 169 -3.24 5.04 8.05
CA GLY A 169 -4.01 6.29 8.08
C GLY A 169 -4.91 6.45 9.32
N GLY A 170 -4.72 5.64 10.37
CA GLY A 170 -5.41 5.84 11.64
C GLY A 170 -6.91 5.54 11.59
N ARG A 171 -7.36 4.67 10.68
CA ARG A 171 -8.79 4.37 10.49
C ARG A 171 -9.17 3.05 11.15
N ALA A 172 -9.94 3.12 12.22
CA ALA A 172 -10.55 1.93 12.79
C ALA A 172 -11.57 1.33 11.82
N ARG A 173 -11.76 0.01 11.87
CA ARG A 173 -12.77 -0.70 11.07
C ARG A 173 -13.09 -2.05 11.67
N GLU A 174 -14.24 -2.58 11.30
CA GLU A 174 -14.69 -3.91 11.68
C GLU A 174 -14.81 -4.79 10.43
N ILE A 175 -14.56 -6.07 10.61
CA ILE A 175 -14.64 -7.08 9.54
C ILE A 175 -15.44 -8.25 10.12
N PRO A 176 -16.55 -8.67 9.51
CA PRO A 176 -17.35 -9.77 10.04
C PRO A 176 -16.56 -11.08 10.06
N ILE A 177 -16.84 -11.93 11.05
CA ILE A 177 -16.43 -13.33 11.06
C ILE A 177 -17.58 -14.10 10.43
N ARG A 178 -17.33 -14.67 9.25
CA ARG A 178 -18.34 -15.17 8.31
C ARG A 178 -18.42 -16.69 8.25
N ASN A 179 -17.36 -17.38 8.64
CA ASN A 179 -17.28 -18.84 8.55
C ASN A 179 -16.42 -19.46 9.67
N ALA A 180 -16.49 -20.78 9.77
CA ALA A 180 -15.82 -21.56 10.80
C ALA A 180 -14.29 -21.46 10.68
N GLU A 181 -13.76 -21.36 9.45
CA GLU A 181 -12.32 -21.26 9.20
C GLU A 181 -11.74 -19.94 9.74
N GLN A 182 -12.45 -18.83 9.55
CA GLN A 182 -12.07 -17.53 10.13
C GLN A 182 -12.10 -17.57 11.66
N ARG A 183 -13.12 -18.22 12.24
CA ARG A 183 -13.25 -18.40 13.69
C ARG A 183 -12.08 -19.20 14.24
N GLN A 184 -11.82 -20.38 13.67
CA GLN A 184 -10.74 -21.28 14.06
C GLN A 184 -9.37 -20.59 13.96
N LEU A 185 -9.09 -19.88 12.86
CA LEU A 185 -7.85 -19.13 12.68
C LEU A 185 -7.68 -18.05 13.76
N LEU A 186 -8.76 -17.36 14.12
CA LEU A 186 -8.69 -16.32 15.15
C LEU A 186 -8.48 -16.93 16.54
N ASP A 187 -9.04 -18.10 16.81
CA ASP A 187 -8.79 -18.86 18.05
C ASP A 187 -7.33 -19.33 18.16
N GLU A 188 -6.77 -19.87 17.07
CA GLU A 188 -5.36 -20.21 16.98
C GLU A 188 -4.46 -18.99 17.22
N ALA A 189 -4.76 -17.87 16.56
CA ALA A 189 -4.01 -16.63 16.72
C ALA A 189 -4.12 -16.07 18.16
N LYS A 190 -5.28 -16.21 18.81
CA LYS A 190 -5.47 -15.86 20.23
C LYS A 190 -4.64 -16.74 21.15
N GLN A 191 -4.65 -18.06 20.93
CA GLN A 191 -3.87 -18.99 21.73
C GLN A 191 -2.37 -18.71 21.60
N PHE A 192 -1.91 -18.48 20.37
CA PHE A 192 -0.50 -18.18 20.07
C PHE A 192 -0.04 -16.84 20.64
N ALA A 193 -0.74 -15.75 20.31
CA ALA A 193 -0.33 -14.40 20.72
C ALA A 193 -0.70 -14.07 22.17
N ARG A 194 -1.62 -14.84 22.77
CA ARG A 194 -2.26 -14.56 24.06
C ARG A 194 -2.81 -13.12 24.08
N ARG A 195 -2.30 -12.27 24.97
CA ARG A 195 -2.66 -10.83 25.07
C ARG A 195 -1.80 -9.92 24.18
N GLY A 196 -0.79 -10.48 23.50
CA GLY A 196 0.18 -9.78 22.68
C GLY A 196 -0.27 -9.55 21.24
N SER A 197 0.65 -9.03 20.43
CA SER A 197 0.50 -8.93 18.97
C SER A 197 1.22 -10.06 18.25
N LEU A 198 1.09 -10.13 16.91
CA LEU A 198 1.96 -10.97 16.08
C LEU A 198 3.35 -10.36 15.86
N ILE A 199 3.94 -9.88 16.97
CA ILE A 199 5.31 -9.39 17.07
C ILE A 199 5.92 -10.09 18.29
N PRO A 200 7.03 -10.83 18.13
CA PRO A 200 7.74 -11.42 19.26
C PRO A 200 8.07 -10.37 20.32
N LYS A 201 7.97 -10.72 21.61
CA LYS A 201 8.24 -9.77 22.71
C LYS A 201 9.63 -9.15 22.69
N THR A 202 10.61 -9.88 22.14
CA THR A 202 12.01 -9.47 21.99
C THR A 202 12.26 -8.61 20.75
N MET A 203 11.24 -8.35 19.94
CA MET A 203 11.37 -7.63 18.68
C MET A 203 10.52 -6.37 18.63
N THR A 204 11.07 -5.36 17.97
CA THR A 204 10.31 -4.22 17.49
C THR A 204 9.47 -4.59 16.27
N TYR A 205 8.45 -3.78 15.96
CA TYR A 205 7.69 -3.92 14.72
C TYR A 205 8.58 -3.89 13.46
N LYS A 206 9.63 -3.06 13.45
CA LYS A 206 10.55 -2.98 12.31
C LYS A 206 11.30 -4.29 12.09
N GLN A 207 11.79 -4.91 13.17
CA GLN A 207 12.46 -6.21 13.11
C GLN A 207 11.50 -7.30 12.63
N GLN A 208 10.29 -7.41 13.21
CA GLN A 208 9.32 -8.40 12.75
C GLN A 208 8.86 -8.16 11.32
N MET A 209 8.68 -6.91 10.88
CA MET A 209 8.36 -6.58 9.49
C MET A 209 9.47 -7.01 8.53
N ASN A 210 10.74 -6.86 8.93
CA ASN A 210 11.86 -7.32 8.12
C ASN A 210 11.93 -8.85 8.07
N ARG A 211 11.70 -9.53 9.22
CA ARG A 211 11.58 -10.99 9.28
C ARG A 211 10.47 -11.51 8.37
N PHE A 212 9.29 -10.90 8.45
CA PHE A 212 8.15 -11.20 7.57
C PHE A 212 8.54 -11.11 6.09
N LYS A 213 9.21 -10.02 5.69
CA LYS A 213 9.65 -9.84 4.30
C LYS A 213 10.68 -10.90 3.87
N ALA A 214 11.64 -11.20 4.74
CA ALA A 214 12.67 -12.20 4.46
C ALA A 214 12.06 -13.61 4.31
N GLN A 215 11.12 -13.97 5.19
CA GLN A 215 10.38 -15.23 5.11
C GLN A 215 9.56 -15.34 3.81
N CYS A 216 8.79 -14.30 3.46
CA CYS A 216 8.07 -14.29 2.18
C CYS A 216 9.03 -14.39 0.98
N MET A 217 10.17 -13.70 1.02
CA MET A 217 11.17 -13.77 -0.05
C MET A 217 11.76 -15.18 -0.19
N ALA A 218 12.19 -15.79 0.92
CA ALA A 218 12.73 -17.14 0.93
C ALA A 218 11.71 -18.20 0.47
N ALA A 219 10.43 -18.01 0.80
CA ALA A 219 9.34 -18.87 0.35
C ALA A 219 8.89 -18.61 -1.10
N GLY A 220 9.43 -17.59 -1.78
CA GLY A 220 9.00 -17.17 -3.12
C GLY A 220 7.63 -16.47 -3.15
N ILE A 221 7.10 -16.06 -1.99
CA ILE A 221 5.83 -15.34 -1.86
C ILE A 221 6.04 -13.87 -2.23
N GLN A 222 5.82 -13.58 -3.51
CA GLN A 222 5.75 -12.22 -4.02
C GLN A 222 4.31 -11.70 -3.97
N HIS A 223 4.15 -10.37 -4.04
CA HIS A 223 2.84 -9.73 -4.14
C HIS A 223 1.84 -10.09 -3.00
N VAL A 224 2.29 -10.12 -1.74
CA VAL A 224 1.46 -10.38 -0.55
C VAL A 224 0.15 -9.56 -0.50
N HIS A 225 0.13 -8.37 -1.13
CA HIS A 225 -1.11 -7.58 -1.23
C HIS A 225 -2.23 -8.28 -2.03
N GLY A 226 -1.87 -9.26 -2.87
CA GLY A 226 -2.80 -10.07 -3.65
C GLY A 226 -3.79 -10.86 -2.80
N HIS A 227 -3.42 -11.26 -1.57
CA HIS A 227 -4.37 -11.89 -0.64
C HIS A 227 -5.55 -10.98 -0.29
N ARG A 228 -5.29 -9.67 -0.21
CA ARG A 228 -6.34 -8.68 0.03
C ARG A 228 -7.19 -8.42 -1.21
N HIS A 229 -6.63 -8.57 -2.41
CA HIS A 229 -7.42 -8.61 -3.64
C HIS A 229 -8.32 -9.84 -3.65
N GLN A 230 -7.78 -11.00 -3.30
CA GLN A 230 -8.53 -12.25 -3.22
C GLN A 230 -9.72 -12.14 -2.25
N TYR A 231 -9.47 -11.66 -1.02
CA TYR A 231 -10.54 -11.40 -0.06
C TYR A 231 -11.65 -10.51 -0.63
N ALA A 232 -11.29 -9.39 -1.28
CA ALA A 232 -12.28 -8.45 -1.81
C ALA A 232 -13.13 -9.07 -2.92
N GLN A 233 -12.52 -9.91 -3.75
CA GLN A 233 -13.19 -10.56 -4.88
C GLN A 233 -14.10 -11.70 -4.42
N GLN A 234 -13.65 -12.53 -3.48
CA GLN A 234 -14.49 -13.55 -2.82
C GLN A 234 -15.66 -12.89 -2.10
N ARG A 235 -15.40 -11.82 -1.33
CA ARG A 235 -16.45 -11.07 -0.62
C ARG A 235 -17.48 -10.48 -1.58
N TYR A 236 -17.05 -10.01 -2.75
CA TYR A 236 -17.97 -9.54 -3.78
C TYR A 236 -18.86 -10.67 -4.30
N GLN A 237 -18.30 -11.85 -4.55
CA GLN A 237 -19.07 -13.01 -5.00
C GLN A 237 -20.07 -13.47 -3.94
N GLU A 238 -19.69 -13.52 -2.67
CA GLU A 238 -20.60 -13.86 -1.56
C GLU A 238 -21.77 -12.89 -1.44
N LEU A 239 -21.51 -11.58 -1.61
CA LEU A 239 -22.53 -10.53 -1.45
C LEU A 239 -23.45 -10.42 -2.66
N THR A 240 -22.99 -10.78 -3.86
CA THR A 240 -23.70 -10.51 -5.12
C THR A 240 -24.10 -11.76 -5.89
N GLY A 241 -23.62 -12.93 -5.49
CA GLY A 241 -23.74 -14.20 -6.20
C GLY A 241 -22.91 -14.27 -7.49
N ARG A 242 -22.07 -13.27 -7.80
CA ARG A 242 -21.44 -13.11 -9.13
C ARG A 242 -19.95 -12.82 -9.04
N ALA A 243 -19.20 -13.25 -10.05
CA ALA A 243 -17.83 -12.81 -10.22
C ALA A 243 -17.78 -11.28 -10.36
N CYS A 244 -16.76 -10.65 -9.79
CA CYS A 244 -16.51 -9.22 -9.99
C CYS A 244 -15.86 -8.95 -11.37
N PRO A 245 -15.91 -7.71 -11.90
CA PRO A 245 -15.28 -7.38 -13.17
C PRO A 245 -13.79 -7.74 -13.28
N ALA A 246 -13.03 -7.67 -12.17
CA ALA A 246 -11.61 -8.07 -12.18
C ALA A 246 -11.39 -9.59 -12.37
N GLN A 247 -12.42 -10.39 -12.15
CA GLN A 247 -12.47 -11.85 -12.35
C GLN A 247 -13.36 -12.23 -13.55
N GLY A 248 -13.49 -11.33 -14.54
CA GLY A 248 -14.28 -11.59 -15.76
C GLY A 248 -15.80 -11.45 -15.61
N GLY A 249 -16.28 -10.99 -14.46
CA GLY A 249 -17.70 -10.70 -14.24
C GLY A 249 -18.22 -9.49 -15.02
N GLN A 250 -19.53 -9.28 -14.96
CA GLN A 250 -20.20 -8.17 -15.63
C GLN A 250 -19.71 -6.82 -15.09
N THR A 251 -19.34 -5.92 -16.01
CA THR A 251 -19.05 -4.51 -15.73
C THR A 251 -20.32 -3.74 -15.41
N TRP A 252 -20.19 -2.57 -14.77
CA TRP A 252 -21.32 -1.68 -14.44
C TRP A 252 -22.29 -1.44 -15.60
N LYS A 253 -21.77 -1.32 -16.83
CA LYS A 253 -22.57 -1.07 -18.04
C LYS A 253 -23.46 -2.26 -18.41
N GLN A 254 -23.03 -3.48 -18.06
CA GLN A 254 -23.73 -4.73 -18.36
C GLN A 254 -24.75 -5.11 -17.28
N LEU A 255 -24.72 -4.46 -16.11
CA LEU A 255 -25.65 -4.73 -15.01
C LEU A 255 -27.03 -4.09 -15.25
N SER A 256 -28.10 -4.83 -14.89
CA SER A 256 -29.46 -4.28 -14.76
C SER A 256 -29.54 -3.23 -13.65
N ARG A 257 -30.67 -2.53 -13.54
CA ARG A 257 -30.88 -1.51 -12.50
C ARG A 257 -30.83 -2.11 -11.08
N GLU A 258 -31.48 -3.24 -10.88
CA GLU A 258 -31.55 -3.98 -9.61
C GLU A 258 -30.15 -4.51 -9.26
N GLN A 259 -29.46 -5.08 -10.26
CA GLN A 259 -28.11 -5.58 -10.12
C GLN A 259 -27.10 -4.49 -9.74
N ARG A 260 -27.28 -3.26 -10.25
CA ARG A 260 -26.46 -2.09 -9.89
C ARG A 260 -26.64 -1.66 -8.45
N GLN A 261 -27.85 -1.79 -7.89
CA GLN A 261 -28.09 -1.51 -6.47
C GLN A 261 -27.32 -2.50 -5.60
N VAL A 262 -27.42 -3.80 -5.90
CA VAL A 262 -26.69 -4.87 -5.20
C VAL A 262 -25.17 -4.70 -5.34
N ASP A 263 -24.66 -4.38 -6.54
CA ASP A 263 -23.22 -4.10 -6.76
C ASP A 263 -22.75 -2.89 -5.93
N ARG A 264 -23.55 -1.82 -5.85
CA ARG A 264 -23.22 -0.63 -5.06
C ARG A 264 -23.14 -0.94 -3.57
N GLU A 265 -24.11 -1.70 -3.04
CA GLU A 265 -24.13 -2.12 -1.64
C GLU A 265 -22.93 -3.03 -1.31
N ALA A 266 -22.65 -4.02 -2.17
CA ALA A 266 -21.49 -4.88 -2.01
C ALA A 266 -20.17 -4.09 -2.00
N ARG A 267 -20.03 -3.11 -2.90
CA ARG A 267 -18.88 -2.20 -2.94
C ARG A 267 -18.72 -1.38 -1.67
N LEU A 268 -19.81 -0.88 -1.11
CA LEU A 268 -19.79 -0.11 0.14
C LEU A 268 -19.36 -0.98 1.32
N THR A 269 -19.95 -2.18 1.45
CA THR A 269 -19.60 -3.17 2.46
C THR A 269 -18.12 -3.53 2.41
N ILE A 270 -17.61 -3.91 1.24
CA ILE A 270 -16.19 -4.20 1.03
C ILE A 270 -15.33 -2.97 1.33
N SER A 271 -15.79 -1.77 0.97
CA SER A 271 -15.05 -0.52 1.25
C SER A 271 -14.87 -0.28 2.75
N ALA A 272 -15.89 -0.56 3.55
CA ALA A 272 -15.86 -0.44 4.99
C ALA A 272 -14.92 -1.49 5.62
N GLU A 273 -15.08 -2.76 5.25
CA GLU A 273 -14.23 -3.87 5.72
C GLU A 273 -12.74 -3.66 5.38
N LEU A 274 -12.47 -3.08 4.20
CA LEU A 274 -11.13 -2.73 3.77
C LEU A 274 -10.65 -1.37 4.37
N GLY A 275 -11.52 -0.55 4.95
CA GLY A 275 -11.17 0.73 5.57
C GLY A 275 -10.84 1.84 4.56
N HIS A 276 -11.49 1.80 3.40
CA HIS A 276 -11.36 2.80 2.34
C HIS A 276 -12.47 3.85 2.41
N PHE A 277 -13.69 3.44 2.77
CA PHE A 277 -14.90 4.29 2.86
C PHE A 277 -15.22 5.07 1.57
N ARG A 278 -14.71 4.59 0.44
CA ARG A 278 -14.91 5.14 -0.91
C ARG A 278 -14.95 4.01 -1.93
N ILE A 279 -15.98 3.99 -2.77
CA ILE A 279 -16.17 2.95 -3.81
C ILE A 279 -15.05 2.98 -4.84
N ASP A 280 -14.58 4.17 -5.25
CA ASP A 280 -13.55 4.30 -6.30
C ASP A 280 -12.22 3.63 -5.92
N ILE A 281 -11.92 3.51 -4.62
CA ILE A 281 -10.73 2.76 -4.19
C ILE A 281 -10.97 1.26 -4.28
N VAL A 282 -12.18 0.79 -3.94
CA VAL A 282 -12.54 -0.63 -4.02
C VAL A 282 -12.50 -1.15 -5.45
N ALA A 283 -12.80 -0.31 -6.44
CA ALA A 283 -12.68 -0.66 -7.85
C ALA A 283 -11.26 -1.12 -8.26
N GLN A 284 -10.20 -0.74 -7.52
CA GLN A 284 -8.85 -1.27 -7.76
C GLN A 284 -8.70 -2.76 -7.39
N TYR A 285 -9.59 -3.26 -6.52
CA TYR A 285 -9.58 -4.65 -6.04
C TYR A 285 -10.48 -5.56 -6.86
N ILE A 286 -11.66 -5.06 -7.24
CA ILE A 286 -12.74 -5.86 -7.85
C ILE A 286 -13.14 -5.40 -9.25
N GLY A 287 -12.50 -4.34 -9.79
CA GLY A 287 -12.81 -3.80 -11.10
C GLY A 287 -14.05 -2.89 -11.13
N ARG A 288 -14.44 -2.45 -12.33
CA ARG A 288 -15.57 -1.54 -12.60
C ARG A 288 -16.35 -2.01 -13.83
#